data_AF-A0A7J9CD34-F1
#
_entry.id   AF-A0A7J9CD34-F1
#
_cell.length_a   1.000
_cell.length_b   1.000
_cell.length_c   1.000
_cell.angle_alpha   90.00
_cell.angle_beta   90.00
_cell.angle_gamma   90.00
#
_symmetry.space_group_name_H-M   'P 1'
#
loop_
_entity.id
_entity.type
_entity.pdbx_description
1 polymer ?
#
loop_
_entity_poly.entity_id
_entity_poly.type
_entity_poly.pdbx_seq_one_letter_code
_entity_poly.pdbx_strand_id
1 'polypeptide(L)' 'MIIQYDDNVAVVIDQEGNLKRTQIFGEIARELRQLNFAKIVSLAPEV' A
#
# COMPACT_ATOMS: atom_id res chain seq x y z
N MET A 1 18.47 7.66 1.45
CA MET A 1 18.35 6.25 1.03
C MET A 1 17.44 6.23 -0.18
N ILE A 2 17.86 5.61 -1.28
CA ILE A 2 17.07 5.54 -2.52
C ILE A 2 16.51 4.12 -2.57
N ILE A 3 15.18 4.00 -2.65
CA ILE A 3 14.48 2.72 -2.80
C ILE A 3 13.86 2.75 -4.18
N GLN A 4 14.10 1.73 -4.99
CA GLN A 4 13.62 1.63 -6.35
C GLN A 4 12.96 0.27 -6.52
N TYR A 5 11.73 0.28 -7.04
CA TYR A 5 10.95 -0.90 -7.33
C TYR A 5 11.08 -1.24 -8.81
N ASP A 6 11.11 -2.54 -9.12
CA ASP A 6 11.21 -3.03 -10.49
C ASP A 6 9.88 -2.84 -11.26
N ASP A 7 8.75 -2.88 -10.52
CA ASP A 7 7.40 -2.85 -11.09
C ASP A 7 6.50 -1.77 -10.46
N ASN A 8 5.47 -1.35 -11.20
CA ASN A 8 4.53 -0.31 -10.78
C ASN A 8 3.22 -0.95 -10.31
N VAL A 9 2.85 -0.71 -9.05
CA VAL A 9 1.64 -1.28 -8.45
C VAL A 9 0.68 -0.17 -8.01
N ALA A 10 -0.62 -0.41 -8.18
CA ALA A 10 -1.68 0.49 -7.74
C ALA A 10 -2.73 -0.25 -6.90
N VAL A 11 -3.23 0.41 -5.86
CA VAL A 11 -4.26 -0.13 -4.96
C VAL A 11 -5.57 0.64 -5.17
N VAL A 12 -6.65 -0.09 -5.44
CA VAL A 12 -7.98 0.50 -5.66
C VAL A 12 -8.73 0.61 -4.34
N ILE A 13 -9.09 1.84 -3.99
CA ILE A 13 -9.93 2.18 -2.85
C ILE A 13 -11.31 2.64 -3.33
N ASP A 14 -12.33 2.39 -2.51
CA ASP A 14 -13.66 2.95 -2.69
C ASP A 14 -13.74 4.39 -2.15
N GLN A 15 -14.86 5.08 -2.40
CA GLN A 15 -15.09 6.46 -1.98
C GLN A 15 -15.12 6.61 -0.46
N GLU A 16 -15.45 5.54 0.26
CA GLU A 16 -15.38 5.46 1.72
C GLU A 16 -13.96 5.16 2.25
N GLY A 17 -12.95 5.06 1.39
CA GLY A 17 -11.57 4.75 1.77
C GLY A 17 -11.37 3.30 2.21
N ASN A 18 -12.28 2.41 1.81
CA ASN A 18 -12.17 0.97 2.01
C ASN A 18 -11.53 0.31 0.79
N LEU A 19 -10.73 -0.72 1.02
CA LEU A 19 -10.09 -1.45 -0.06
C LEU A 19 -11.11 -2.32 -0.80
N LYS A 20 -11.13 -2.24 -2.14
CA LYS A 20 -11.99 -3.12 -2.96
C LYS A 20 -11.49 -4.56 -3.03
N ARG A 21 -10.20 -4.78 -2.76
CA ARG A 21 -9.57 -6.11 -2.70
C ARG A 21 -8.97 -6.32 -1.32
N THR A 22 -9.23 -7.49 -0.74
CA THR A 22 -8.83 -7.84 0.63
C THR A 22 -7.34 -8.12 0.78
N GLN A 23 -6.61 -8.31 -0.33
CA GLN A 23 -5.21 -8.75 -0.29
C GLN A 23 -4.34 -7.85 -1.18
N ILE A 24 -3.29 -7.30 -0.58
CA ILE A 24 -2.25 -6.52 -1.26
C ILE A 24 -1.08 -7.47 -1.50
N PHE A 25 -0.53 -7.42 -2.71
CA PHE A 25 0.63 -8.21 -3.09
C PHE A 25 1.79 -7.26 -3.36
N GLY A 26 2.96 -7.59 -2.80
CA GLY A 26 4.18 -6.80 -2.96
C GLY A 26 4.56 -6.00 -1.72
N GLU A 27 5.81 -5.53 -1.75
CA GLU A 27 6.40 -4.65 -0.74
C GLU A 27 5.83 -3.24 -0.89
N ILE A 28 5.60 -2.58 0.25
CA ILE A 28 4.98 -1.25 0.25
C ILE A 28 5.93 -0.26 0.91
N ALA A 29 6.13 0.89 0.25
CA ALA A 29 6.95 1.96 0.81
C ALA A 29 6.45 2.39 2.20
N ARG A 30 7.35 2.40 3.19
CA ARG A 30 7.11 2.93 4.55
C ARG A 30 6.52 4.34 4.57
N GLU A 31 6.76 5.13 3.52
CA GLU A 31 6.23 6.48 3.37
C GLU A 31 4.69 6.52 3.35
N LEU A 32 4.01 5.45 2.92
CA LEU A 32 2.55 5.36 2.96
C LEU A 32 1.96 5.42 4.38
N ARG A 33 2.75 5.12 5.44
CA ARG A 33 2.31 5.32 6.84
C ARG A 33 2.08 6.79 7.16
N GLN A 34 2.86 7.69 6.57
CA GLN A 34 2.74 9.13 6.84
C GLN A 34 1.58 9.78 6.08
N LEU A 35 1.11 9.13 5.02
CA LEU A 35 0.01 9.59 4.17
C LEU A 35 -1.37 9.08 4.62
N ASN A 36 -1.51 8.62 5.87
CA ASN A 36 -2.74 8.09 6.47
C ASN A 36 -3.34 6.84 5.80
N PHE A 37 -2.60 6.14 4.94
CA PHE A 37 -3.04 4.86 4.36
C PHE A 37 -2.79 3.66 5.29
N ALA A 38 -3.12 3.81 6.58
CA ALA A 38 -2.85 2.81 7.61
C ALA A 38 -3.45 1.43 7.31
N LYS A 39 -4.64 1.39 6.70
CA LYS A 39 -5.29 0.13 6.28
C LYS A 39 -4.45 -0.64 5.24
N ILE A 40 -3.84 0.08 4.30
CA ILE A 40 -2.98 -0.51 3.25
C ILE A 40 -1.72 -1.08 3.89
N VAL A 41 -1.09 -0.31 4.77
CA VAL A 41 0.14 -0.73 5.45
C VAL A 41 -0.08 -1.92 6.40
N SER A 42 -1.25 -2.00 7.05
CA SER A 42 -1.56 -3.13 7.95
C SER A 42 -1.88 -4.42 7.20
N LEU A 43 -2.30 -4.35 5.94
CA LEU A 43 -2.63 -5.51 5.11
C LEU A 43 -1.45 -5.95 4.22
N ALA A 44 -0.36 -5.19 4.23
CA ALA A 44 0.87 -5.51 3.53
C ALA A 44 1.64 -6.62 4.26
N PRO A 45 2.15 -7.64 3.55
CA PRO A 45 3.02 -8.66 4.14
C PRO A 45 4.41 -8.11 4.52
N GLU A 46 4.97 -7.16 3.76
CA GLU A 46 6.29 -6.54 3.99
C GLU A 46 6.26 -5.01 3.76
N VAL A 47 7.04 -4.27 4.56
CA VAL A 47 7.08 -2.79 4.68
C VAL A 47 8.51 -2.27 4.83
#